data_AF-A0A136IZ37-F1
#
_entry.id   AF-A0A136IZ37-F1
#
_cell.length_a   1.000
_cell.length_b   1.000
_cell.length_c   1.000
_cell.angle_alpha   90.00
_cell.angle_beta   90.00
_cell.angle_gamma   90.00
#
_symmetry.space_group_name_H-M   'P 1'
#
loop_
_entity.id
_entity.type
_entity.pdbx_description
1 polymer ?
#
loop_
_entity_poly.entity_id
_entity_poly.type
_entity_poly.pdbx_seq_one_letter_code
_entity_poly.pdbx_strand_id
1 'polypeptide(L)'
;MSASLAPECNEVKERYDTCFLKWYSEKYLRGNGNTKDNECDSLFKDYQKCLTVALKEKGIDKLIDEARQDNRENDVVHMKRK
;
A
#
# COMPACT_ATOMS: atom_id res chain seq x y z
N MET A 1 12.53 0.74 10.91
CA MET A 1 11.31 0.66 10.07
C MET A 1 10.11 0.44 10.97
N SER A 2 8.93 0.94 10.59
CA SER A 2 7.72 0.81 11.41
C SER A 2 7.28 -0.65 11.48
N ALA A 3 6.90 -1.11 12.67
CA ALA A 3 6.26 -2.41 12.82
C ALA A 3 4.91 -2.45 12.07
N SER A 4 4.59 -3.60 11.50
CA SER A 4 3.26 -3.90 10.98
C SER A 4 2.27 -4.12 12.13
N LEU A 5 0.98 -4.02 11.82
CA LEU A 5 -0.11 -4.35 12.74
C LEU A 5 -0.05 -5.81 13.22
N ALA A 6 0.51 -6.68 12.38
CA ALA A 6 0.66 -8.11 12.60
C ALA A 6 2.15 -8.47 12.54
N PRO A 7 2.76 -8.98 13.64
CA PRO A 7 4.19 -9.27 13.70
C PRO A 7 4.70 -10.20 12.60
N GLU A 8 3.87 -11.14 12.17
CA GLU A 8 4.12 -12.09 11.09
C GLU A 8 4.26 -11.40 9.72
N CYS A 9 3.71 -10.20 9.55
CA CYS A 9 3.83 -9.41 8.33
C CYS A 9 5.03 -8.44 8.35
N ASN A 10 5.83 -8.39 9.43
CA ASN A 10 6.92 -7.43 9.55
C ASN A 10 7.99 -7.62 8.46
N GLU A 11 8.40 -8.86 8.19
CA GLU A 11 9.46 -9.14 7.22
C GLU A 11 9.04 -8.76 5.79
N VAL A 12 7.82 -9.15 5.38
CA VAL A 12 7.27 -8.80 4.07
C VAL A 12 7.02 -7.30 3.93
N LYS A 13 6.63 -6.63 5.03
CA LYS A 13 6.50 -5.17 5.09
C LYS A 13 7.85 -4.49 4.87
N GLU A 14 8.90 -4.93 5.55
CA GLU A 14 10.23 -4.34 5.47
C GLU A 14 10.78 -4.38 4.04
N ARG A 15 10.62 -5.52 3.38
CA ARG A 15 11.03 -5.72 1.98
C ARG A 15 10.25 -4.79 1.04
N TYR A 16 8.94 -4.68 1.21
CA TYR A 16 8.10 -3.78 0.43
C TYR A 16 8.47 -2.31 0.67
N ASP A 17 8.53 -1.86 1.93
CA ASP A 17 8.83 -0.48 2.31
C ASP A 17 10.20 -0.04 1.75
N THR A 18 11.22 -0.92 1.84
CA THR A 18 12.56 -0.64 1.30
C THR A 18 12.52 -0.42 -0.22
N CYS A 19 11.83 -1.30 -0.94
CA CYS A 19 11.65 -1.17 -2.38
C CYS A 19 10.89 0.12 -2.72
N PHE A 20 9.76 0.35 -2.05
CA PHE A 20 8.90 1.50 -2.29
C PHE A 20 9.62 2.82 -2.03
N LEU A 21 10.37 2.95 -0.93
CA LEU A 21 11.08 4.19 -0.60
C LEU A 21 12.17 4.52 -1.63
N LYS A 22 12.86 3.51 -2.16
CA LYS A 22 13.83 3.68 -3.24
C LYS A 22 13.14 4.15 -4.51
N TRP A 23 12.10 3.44 -4.95
CA TRP A 23 11.32 3.80 -6.13
C TRP A 23 10.70 5.21 -5.98
N TYR A 24 10.15 5.52 -4.82
CA TYR A 24 9.52 6.81 -4.53
C TYR A 24 10.53 7.96 -4.65
N SER A 25 11.72 7.80 -4.06
CA SER A 25 12.76 8.84 -4.04
C SER A 25 13.48 9.00 -5.39
N GLU A 26 13.75 7.90 -6.09
CA GLU A 26 14.57 7.92 -7.30
C GLU A 26 13.76 8.03 -8.59
N LYS A 27 12.52 7.53 -8.59
CA LYS A 27 11.67 7.46 -9.78
C LYS A 27 10.51 8.45 -9.66
N TYR A 28 9.64 8.26 -8.67
CA TYR A 28 8.40 9.03 -8.56
C TYR A 28 8.65 10.53 -8.34
N LEU A 29 9.39 10.90 -7.29
CA LEU A 29 9.68 12.31 -6.97
C LEU A 29 10.53 13.03 -8.03
N ARG A 30 11.28 12.29 -8.84
CA ARG A 30 12.12 12.85 -9.91
C ARG A 30 11.40 12.95 -11.26
N GLY A 31 10.13 12.54 -11.34
CA GLY A 31 9.35 12.55 -12.58
C GLY A 31 9.73 11.46 -13.59
N ASN A 32 10.61 10.54 -13.20
CA ASN A 32 11.08 9.43 -14.04
C ASN A 32 10.31 8.12 -13.79
N GLY A 33 9.46 8.09 -12.76
CA GLY A 33 8.66 6.95 -12.37
C GLY A 33 7.30 7.02 -13.04
N ASN A 34 7.00 6.03 -13.88
CA ASN A 34 5.63 5.81 -14.34
C ASN A 34 4.90 4.96 -13.30
N THR A 35 3.65 5.29 -12.97
CA THR A 35 2.84 4.53 -12.00
C THR A 35 2.60 3.08 -12.43
N LYS A 36 2.90 2.75 -13.68
CA LYS A 36 2.78 1.41 -14.28
C LYS A 36 4.04 0.55 -14.13
N ASP A 37 5.20 1.14 -13.84
CA ASP A 37 6.47 0.44 -13.61
C ASP A 37 6.73 0.32 -12.10
N ASN A 38 5.76 -0.25 -11.39
CA ASN A 38 5.92 -0.57 -9.97
C ASN A 38 6.69 -1.89 -9.84
N GLU A 39 8.02 -1.79 -9.83
CA GLU A 39 8.94 -2.90 -9.53
C GLU A 39 8.65 -3.56 -8.17
N CYS A 40 7.94 -2.86 -7.28
CA CYS A 40 7.54 -3.34 -5.95
C CYS A 40 6.14 -3.98 -5.90
N ASP A 41 5.44 -4.13 -7.02
CA ASP A 41 4.04 -4.60 -7.05
C ASP A 41 3.89 -6.05 -6.53
N SER A 42 4.87 -6.91 -6.81
CA SER A 42 4.90 -8.28 -6.28
C SER A 42 5.06 -8.30 -4.75
N LEU A 43 6.03 -7.52 -4.23
CA LEU A 43 6.27 -7.35 -2.79
C LEU A 43 5.05 -6.77 -2.09
N PHE A 44 4.38 -5.80 -2.71
CA PHE A 44 3.16 -5.22 -2.19
C PHE A 44 2.04 -6.25 -2.07
N LYS A 45 1.82 -7.06 -3.11
CA LYS A 45 0.78 -8.11 -3.10
C LYS A 45 1.01 -9.10 -1.97
N ASP A 46 2.25 -9.48 -1.69
CA ASP A 46 2.56 -10.42 -0.62
C ASP A 46 2.33 -9.79 0.77
N TYR A 47 2.74 -8.54 0.97
CA TYR A 47 2.42 -7.79 2.18
C TYR A 47 0.90 -7.59 2.36
N GLN A 48 0.19 -7.20 1.30
CA GLN A 48 -1.26 -6.98 1.32
C GLN A 48 -2.03 -8.25 1.67
N LYS A 49 -1.63 -9.41 1.14
CA LYS A 49 -2.24 -10.71 1.48
C LYS A 49 -2.09 -11.00 2.97
N CYS A 50 -0.87 -10.85 3.52
CA CYS A 50 -0.60 -11.05 4.94
C CYS A 50 -1.46 -10.11 5.81
N LEU A 51 -1.48 -8.81 5.45
CA LEU A 51 -2.24 -7.82 6.18
C LEU A 51 -3.76 -8.10 6.15
N THR A 52 -4.30 -8.52 5.00
CA THR A 52 -5.73 -8.78 4.84
C THR A 52 -6.22 -9.89 5.78
N VAL A 53 -5.40 -10.91 6.03
CA VAL A 53 -5.72 -11.95 7.01
C VAL A 53 -5.78 -11.36 8.42
N ALA A 54 -4.75 -10.62 8.83
CA ALA A 54 -4.68 -10.01 10.15
C ALA A 54 -5.80 -8.98 10.41
N LEU A 55 -6.22 -8.24 9.38
CA LEU A 55 -7.33 -7.28 9.47
C LEU A 55 -8.66 -7.97 9.74
N LYS A 56 -8.91 -9.12 9.10
CA LYS A 56 -10.11 -9.94 9.31
C LYS A 56 -10.13 -10.57 10.69
N GLU A 57 -9.00 -11.10 11.16
CA GLU A 57 -8.90 -11.67 12.51
C GLU A 57 -9.15 -10.63 13.60
N LYS A 58 -8.75 -9.38 13.38
CA LYS A 58 -9.03 -8.26 14.30
C LYS A 58 -10.44 -7.67 14.15
N GLY A 59 -11.21 -8.09 13.15
CA GLY A 59 -12.59 -7.62 12.92
C GLY A 59 -12.71 -6.15 12.52
N ILE A 60 -11.63 -5.55 12.00
CA ILE A 60 -11.61 -4.13 11.57
C ILE A 60 -11.69 -3.97 10.06
N ASP A 61 -11.79 -5.08 9.32
CA ASP A 61 -11.89 -5.11 7.86
C ASP A 61 -13.06 -4.27 7.34
N LYS A 62 -14.27 -4.44 7.91
CA LYS A 62 -15.46 -3.68 7.51
C LYS A 62 -15.33 -2.18 7.75
N LEU A 63 -14.78 -1.79 8.90
CA LEU A 63 -14.57 -0.38 9.25
C LEU A 63 -13.58 0.30 8.29
N ILE A 64 -12.54 -0.42 7.89
CA ILE A 64 -11.56 0.08 6.92
C ILE A 64 -12.20 0.22 5.53
N ASP A 65 -13.02 -0.75 5.11
CA ASP A 65 -13.68 -0.70 3.81
C ASP A 65 -14.72 0.42 3.72
N GLU A 66 -15.49 0.64 4.79
CA GLU A 66 -16.40 1.78 4.92
C GLU A 66 -15.65 3.12 4.82
N ALA A 67 -14.57 3.29 5.60
CA ALA A 67 -13.77 4.51 5.58
C ALA A 67 -13.10 4.79 4.22
N ARG A 68 -12.74 3.74 3.47
CA ARG A 68 -12.24 3.85 2.09
C ARG A 68 -13.34 4.28 1.13
N GLN A 69 -14.56 3.81 1.32
CA GLN A 69 -15.69 4.14 0.47
C GLN A 69 -16.17 5.59 0.66
N ASP A 70 -16.11 6.11 1.88
CA ASP A 70 -16.51 7.49 2.19
C ASP A 70 -15.70 8.54 1.41
N ASN A 71 -14.46 8.22 1.05
CA ASN A 71 -13.58 9.11 0.29
C ASN A 71 -13.63 8.89 -1.23
N ARG A 72 -14.45 7.94 -1.70
CA ARG A 72 -14.48 7.53 -3.12
C ARG A 72 -14.81 8.66 -4.08
N GLU A 73 -15.69 9.58 -3.70
CA GLU A 73 -16.04 10.72 -4.55
C GLU A 73 -14.87 11.69 -4.73
N ASN A 74 -14.14 11.97 -3.65
CA ASN A 74 -12.93 12.80 -3.69
C ASN A 74 -11.83 12.13 -4.53
N ASP A 75 -11.62 10.83 -4.35
CA ASP A 75 -10.65 10.06 -5.12
C ASP A 75 -10.97 10.08 -6.62
N VAL A 76 -12.24 9.95 -6.99
CA VAL A 76 -12.69 10.02 -8.39
C VAL A 76 -12.40 11.39 -9.01
N VAL A 77 -12.50 12.47 -8.24
CA VAL A 77 -12.21 13.83 -8.72
C VAL A 77 -10.69 14.03 -8.89
N HIS A 78 -9.89 13.57 -7.94
CA HIS A 78 -8.46 13.88 -7.90
C HIS A 78 -7.57 12.88 -8.66
N MET A 79 -7.99 11.61 -8.81
CA MET A 79 -7.25 10.61 -9.61
C MET A 79 -7.51 10.71 -11.12
N LYS A 80 -8.45 11.55 -11.57
CA LYS A 80 -8.73 11.79 -13.00
C LYS A 80 -7.85 12.86 -13.65
N ARG A 81 -7.06 13.60 -12.88
CA ARG A 81 -6.11 14.57 -13.44
C ARG A 81 -4.92 13.84 -14.04
N LYS A 82 -5.08 13.50 -15.32
CA LYS A 82 -4.03 13.08 -16.25
C LYS A 82 -3.12 14.24 -16.61
#